data_AF-A0A6C0AH42-F1
#
_entry.id   AF-A0A6C0AH42-F1
#
_cell.length_a   1.000
_cell.length_b   1.000
_cell.length_c   1.000
_cell.angle_alpha   90.00
_cell.angle_beta   90.00
_cell.angle_gamma   90.00
#
_symmetry.space_group_name_H-M   'P 1'
#
loop_
_entity.id
_entity.type
_entity.pdbx_description
1 polymer ?
#
loop_
_entity_poly.entity_id
_entity_poly.type
_entity_poly.pdbx_seq_one_letter_code
_entity_poly.pdbx_strand_id
1 'polypeptide(L)'
;MFARLQHEQKLVNGEFNEDCTTLTISKSTVFHLSKNYPFHPPTLRIHSKEYVCYLTDWYHTLSPLLKKYNVVMDCLCCTTLTCMWSPCNTCKQMYDEYISYRDKLRLCTRLSYISKLPFDDNVGEIIASFIV
;
A
#
# COMPACT_ATOMS: atom_id res chain seq x y z
N MET A 1 3.62 -12.67 -23.76
CA MET A 1 3.42 -12.91 -22.32
C MET A 1 4.75 -13.02 -21.56
N PHE A 2 5.62 -13.97 -21.89
CA PHE A 2 6.93 -14.16 -21.21
C PHE A 2 7.81 -12.89 -21.10
N ALA A 3 7.95 -12.10 -22.18
CA ALA A 3 8.74 -10.87 -22.15
C ALA A 3 8.22 -9.83 -21.13
N ARG A 4 6.88 -9.75 -20.95
CA ARG A 4 6.26 -8.88 -19.96
C ARG A 4 6.55 -9.38 -18.54
N LEU A 5 6.44 -10.68 -18.30
CA LEU A 5 6.71 -11.28 -16.99
C LEU A 5 8.16 -11.05 -16.56
N GLN A 6 9.13 -11.28 -17.46
CA GLN A 6 10.54 -10.98 -17.19
C GLN A 6 10.79 -9.49 -16.91
N HIS A 7 10.06 -8.60 -17.60
CA HIS A 7 10.12 -7.16 -17.33
C HIS A 7 9.59 -6.83 -15.94
N GLU A 8 8.42 -7.35 -15.56
CA GLU A 8 7.87 -7.18 -14.21
C GLU A 8 8.83 -7.68 -13.14
N GLN A 9 9.40 -8.88 -13.33
CA GLN A 9 10.35 -9.48 -12.39
C GLN A 9 11.51 -8.53 -12.07
N LYS A 10 12.10 -7.94 -13.12
CA LYS A 10 13.22 -6.99 -13.00
C LYS A 10 12.82 -5.69 -12.33
N LEU A 11 11.61 -5.19 -12.58
CA LEU A 11 11.16 -3.93 -12.01
C LEU A 11 10.99 -4.01 -10.48
N VAL A 12 10.45 -5.13 -9.97
CA VAL A 12 10.17 -5.28 -8.53
C VAL A 12 11.24 -6.07 -7.77
N ASN A 13 12.30 -6.52 -8.45
CA ASN A 13 13.30 -7.44 -7.89
C ASN A 13 12.66 -8.65 -7.19
N GLY A 14 11.65 -9.24 -7.84
CA GLY A 14 10.89 -10.37 -7.30
C GLY A 14 11.25 -11.71 -7.92
N GLU A 15 10.64 -12.77 -7.40
CA GLU A 15 10.82 -14.14 -7.86
C GLU A 15 9.49 -14.73 -8.34
N PHE A 16 9.50 -15.26 -9.56
CA PHE A 16 8.36 -16.01 -10.09
C PHE A 16 8.42 -17.46 -9.63
N ASN A 17 7.26 -18.07 -9.39
CA ASN A 17 7.15 -19.53 -9.30
C ASN A 17 7.35 -20.19 -10.68
N GLU A 18 7.51 -21.51 -10.70
CA GLU A 18 7.74 -22.31 -11.92
C GLU A 18 6.66 -22.07 -12.98
N ASP A 19 5.39 -21.98 -12.57
CA ASP A 19 4.25 -21.75 -13.46
C ASP A 19 4.09 -20.28 -13.91
N CYS A 20 4.95 -19.37 -13.43
CA CYS A 20 4.89 -17.93 -13.69
C CYS A 20 3.54 -17.27 -13.34
N THR A 21 2.79 -17.86 -12.40
CA THR A 21 1.48 -17.36 -11.93
C THR A 21 1.60 -16.55 -10.66
N THR A 22 2.72 -16.64 -9.95
CA THR A 22 2.93 -15.96 -8.67
C THR A 22 4.25 -15.23 -8.70
N LEU A 23 4.22 -13.93 -8.41
CA LEU A 23 5.39 -13.06 -8.28
C LEU A 23 5.54 -12.68 -6.80
N THR A 24 6.57 -13.22 -6.16
CA THR A 24 6.89 -12.93 -4.76
C THR A 24 7.90 -11.80 -4.72
N ILE A 25 7.55 -10.67 -4.08
CA ILE A 25 8.47 -9.54 -3.90
C ILE A 25 9.15 -9.64 -2.54
N SER A 26 8.40 -10.04 -1.52
CA SER A 26 8.90 -10.27 -0.17
C SER A 26 8.04 -11.31 0.53
N LYS A 27 8.48 -11.76 1.72
CA LYS A 27 7.70 -12.68 2.57
C LYS A 27 6.28 -12.17 2.87
N SER A 28 6.08 -10.85 2.85
CA SER A 28 4.80 -10.22 3.17
C SER A 28 4.02 -9.74 1.95
N THR A 29 4.58 -9.78 0.74
CA THR A 29 3.94 -9.17 -0.45
C THR A 29 4.06 -10.08 -1.67
N VAL A 30 2.92 -10.54 -2.16
CA VAL A 30 2.83 -11.52 -3.25
C VAL A 30 1.79 -11.06 -4.27
N PHE A 31 2.13 -11.08 -5.55
CA PHE A 31 1.20 -10.88 -6.65
C PHE A 31 0.80 -12.22 -7.26
N HIS A 32 -0.49 -12.49 -7.39
CA HIS A 32 -1.01 -13.59 -8.18
C HIS A 32 -1.52 -13.09 -9.53
N LEU A 33 -0.90 -13.55 -10.61
CA LEU A 33 -1.27 -13.23 -11.97
C LEU A 33 -2.33 -14.21 -12.45
N SER A 34 -3.49 -13.69 -12.88
CA SER A 34 -4.51 -14.52 -13.51
C SER A 34 -4.07 -14.95 -14.92
N LYS A 35 -4.69 -16.00 -15.46
CA LYS A 35 -4.48 -16.42 -16.86
C LYS A 35 -4.79 -15.31 -17.88
N ASN A 36 -5.61 -14.32 -17.50
CA ASN A 36 -6.02 -13.21 -18.34
C ASN A 36 -5.14 -11.95 -18.16
N TYR A 37 -4.08 -12.02 -17.36
CA TYR A 37 -3.13 -10.93 -17.22
C TYR A 37 -2.40 -10.66 -18.56
N PRO A 38 -2.22 -9.40 -19.01
CA PRO A 38 -2.47 -8.14 -18.29
C PRO A 38 -3.85 -7.50 -18.55
N PHE A 39 -4.76 -8.18 -19.23
CA PHE A 39 -6.10 -7.64 -19.49
C PHE A 39 -7.00 -7.64 -18.24
N HIS A 40 -6.64 -8.43 -17.23
CA HIS A 40 -7.22 -8.37 -15.89
C HIS A 40 -6.12 -8.04 -14.87
N PRO A 41 -6.45 -7.27 -13.81
CA PRO A 41 -5.48 -6.94 -12.78
C PRO A 41 -5.00 -8.20 -12.06
N PRO A 42 -3.77 -8.21 -11.56
CA PRO A 42 -3.31 -9.25 -10.67
C PRO A 42 -3.95 -9.09 -9.29
N THR A 43 -3.91 -10.14 -8.48
CA THR A 43 -4.32 -10.07 -7.08
C THR A 43 -3.10 -9.81 -6.21
N LEU A 44 -3.07 -8.66 -5.53
CA LEU A 44 -2.06 -8.36 -4.52
C LEU A 44 -2.46 -8.95 -3.16
N ARG A 45 -1.63 -9.83 -2.61
CA ARG A 45 -1.78 -10.40 -1.28
C ARG A 45 -0.73 -9.82 -0.34
N ILE A 46 -1.22 -9.21 0.74
CA ILE A 46 -0.39 -8.57 1.76
C ILE A 46 -0.52 -9.37 3.06
N HIS A 47 0.55 -10.08 3.43
CA HIS A 47 0.66 -10.79 4.70
C HIS A 47 1.31 -9.87 5.75
N SER A 48 0.59 -8.80 6.10
CA SER A 48 1.02 -7.83 7.11
C SER A 48 -0.07 -7.62 8.15
N LYS A 49 0.23 -7.94 9.41
CA LYS A 49 -0.68 -7.68 10.55
C LYS A 49 -1.01 -6.19 10.66
N GLU A 50 -0.02 -5.33 10.42
CA GLU A 50 -0.17 -3.87 10.43
C GLU A 50 -1.24 -3.41 9.42
N TYR A 51 -1.19 -3.95 8.20
CA TYR A 51 -2.14 -3.62 7.15
C TYR A 51 -3.56 -4.11 7.47
N VAL A 52 -3.69 -5.33 8.01
CA VAL A 52 -4.98 -5.90 8.44
C VAL A 52 -5.58 -5.08 9.58
N CYS A 53 -4.80 -4.79 10.63
CA CYS A 53 -5.27 -4.00 11.78
C CYS A 53 -5.75 -2.61 11.38
N TYR A 54 -5.15 -2.01 10.34
CA TYR A 54 -5.66 -0.74 9.85
C TYR A 54 -7.06 -0.86 9.23
N LEU A 55 -7.24 -1.86 8.35
CA LEU A 55 -8.50 -2.08 7.65
C LEU A 55 -9.65 -2.44 8.61
N THR A 56 -9.35 -3.08 9.74
CA THR A 56 -10.37 -3.50 10.72
C THR A 56 -10.66 -2.44 11.77
N ASP A 57 -9.62 -1.92 12.43
CA ASP A 57 -9.81 -1.24 13.73
C ASP A 57 -9.19 0.17 13.78
N TRP A 58 -8.03 0.38 13.13
CA TRP A 58 -7.34 1.67 13.31
C TRP A 58 -8.01 2.82 12.57
N TYR A 59 -8.76 2.57 11.49
CA TYR A 59 -9.44 3.66 10.80
C TYR A 59 -10.36 4.46 11.73
N HIS A 60 -11.15 3.77 12.58
CA HIS A 60 -12.02 4.43 13.55
C HIS A 60 -11.26 5.23 14.61
N THR A 61 -10.09 4.75 15.00
CA THR A 61 -9.24 5.43 16.00
C THR A 61 -8.49 6.62 15.40
N LEU A 62 -8.04 6.49 14.15
CA LEU A 62 -7.24 7.51 13.46
C LEU A 62 -8.11 8.60 12.84
N SER A 63 -9.32 8.28 12.36
CA SER A 63 -10.19 9.23 11.65
C SER A 63 -10.41 10.56 12.39
N PRO A 64 -10.71 10.60 13.71
CA PRO A 64 -10.82 11.86 14.44
C PRO A 64 -9.53 12.67 14.48
N LEU A 65 -8.38 12.00 14.62
CA LEU A 65 -7.05 12.63 14.62
C LEU A 65 -6.68 13.18 13.24
N LEU A 66 -6.91 12.40 12.20
CA LEU A 66 -6.67 12.84 10.82
C LEU A 66 -7.53 14.06 10.49
N LYS A 67 -8.79 14.07 10.91
CA LYS A 67 -9.67 15.24 10.78
C LYS A 67 -9.16 16.45 11.56
N LYS A 68 -8.63 16.27 12.78
CA LYS A 68 -8.04 17.36 13.59
C LYS A 68 -6.91 18.05 12.82
N TYR A 69 -6.05 17.29 12.14
CA TYR A 69 -4.90 17.81 11.42
C TYR A 69 -5.14 18.00 9.91
N ASN A 70 -6.40 17.94 9.45
CA ASN A 70 -6.78 18.05 8.03
C ASN A 70 -6.01 17.10 7.09
N VAL A 71 -5.67 15.90 7.58
CA VAL A 71 -5.01 14.86 6.79
C VAL A 71 -6.07 14.04 6.07
N VAL A 72 -6.02 14.03 4.74
CA VAL A 72 -6.85 13.16 3.91
C VAL A 72 -6.08 11.87 3.64
N MET A 73 -6.64 10.75 4.08
CA MET A 73 -6.15 9.41 3.75
C MET A 73 -7.10 8.79 2.75
N ASP A 74 -6.60 8.53 1.54
CA ASP A 74 -7.34 7.78 0.53
C ASP A 74 -7.58 6.33 1.00
N CYS A 75 -8.53 5.66 0.35
CA CYS A 75 -8.70 4.22 0.54
C CYS A 75 -7.37 3.51 0.27
N LEU A 76 -6.97 2.59 1.16
CA LEU A 76 -5.77 1.77 0.95
C LEU A 76 -5.88 0.80 -0.23
N CYS A 77 -7.07 0.69 -0.83
CA CYS A 77 -7.24 -0.06 -2.07
C CYS A 77 -6.41 0.62 -3.17
N CYS A 78 -5.40 -0.08 -3.69
CA CYS A 78 -4.55 0.47 -4.75
C CYS A 78 -5.43 0.88 -5.94
N THR A 79 -5.45 2.17 -6.25
CA THR A 79 -6.13 2.77 -7.40
C THR A 79 -5.73 2.07 -8.68
N THR A 80 -4.45 1.69 -8.78
CA THR A 80 -3.89 0.90 -9.88
C THR A 80 -4.51 -0.50 -9.99
N LEU A 81 -5.08 -1.07 -8.94
CA LEU A 81 -5.75 -2.38 -8.95
C LEU A 81 -7.26 -2.29 -9.13
N THR A 82 -7.92 -1.28 -8.54
CA THR A 82 -9.39 -1.27 -8.37
C THR A 82 -10.10 -0.30 -9.29
N CYS A 83 -9.55 0.89 -9.54
CA CYS A 83 -10.28 1.98 -10.20
C CYS A 83 -9.72 2.30 -11.59
N MET A 84 -8.40 2.17 -11.77
CA MET A 84 -7.69 2.66 -12.96
C MET A 84 -6.81 1.57 -13.59
N TRP A 85 -7.15 0.28 -13.39
CA TRP A 85 -6.39 -0.80 -14.00
C TRP A 85 -6.38 -0.68 -15.52
N SER A 86 -5.18 -0.70 -16.08
CA SER A 86 -4.91 -0.82 -17.50
C SER A 86 -3.84 -1.89 -17.73
N PRO A 87 -3.85 -2.60 -18.87
CA PRO A 87 -2.77 -3.53 -19.23
C PRO A 87 -1.37 -2.89 -19.27
N CYS A 88 -1.29 -1.57 -19.35
CA CYS A 88 -0.03 -0.83 -19.27
C CYS A 88 0.52 -0.75 -17.84
N ASN A 89 -0.33 -0.86 -16.81
CA ASN A 89 0.11 -0.78 -15.42
C ASN A 89 0.98 -1.96 -15.02
N THR A 90 2.04 -1.68 -14.26
CA THR A 90 3.03 -2.69 -13.83
C THR A 90 2.79 -3.12 -12.39
N CYS A 91 3.25 -4.33 -12.04
CA CYS A 91 3.31 -4.80 -10.65
C CYS A 91 4.18 -3.86 -9.81
N LYS A 92 5.18 -3.21 -10.40
CA LYS A 92 5.95 -2.16 -9.74
C LYS A 92 5.11 -0.97 -9.33
N GLN A 93 4.31 -0.41 -10.24
CA GLN A 93 3.44 0.72 -9.91
C GLN A 93 2.47 0.35 -8.79
N MET A 94 1.87 -0.84 -8.83
CA MET A 94 1.00 -1.34 -7.77
C MET A 94 1.74 -1.50 -6.43
N TYR A 95 2.97 -2.01 -6.48
CA TYR A 95 3.80 -2.18 -5.29
C TYR A 95 4.24 -0.84 -4.70
N ASP A 96 4.68 0.11 -5.53
CA ASP A 96 5.08 1.45 -5.09
C ASP A 96 3.88 2.19 -4.47
N GLU A 97 2.68 2.04 -5.04
CA GLU A 97 1.44 2.56 -4.47
C GLU A 97 1.16 1.96 -3.08
N TYR A 98 1.25 0.63 -2.94
CA TYR A 98 1.13 -0.05 -1.65
C TYR A 98 2.15 0.45 -0.62
N ILE A 99 3.42 0.62 -1.00
CA ILE A 99 4.47 1.10 -0.11
C ILE A 99 4.17 2.53 0.37
N SER A 100 3.74 3.41 -0.54
CA SER A 100 3.30 4.76 -0.21
C SER A 100 2.20 4.75 0.86
N TYR A 101 1.16 3.93 0.67
CA TYR A 101 0.09 3.79 1.66
C TYR A 101 0.61 3.26 3.00
N ARG A 102 1.42 2.20 2.99
CA ARG A 102 2.02 1.64 4.21
C ARG A 102 2.81 2.69 4.99
N ASP A 103 3.56 3.52 4.30
CA ASP A 103 4.38 4.54 4.95
C ASP A 103 3.51 5.68 5.53
N LYS A 104 2.46 6.10 4.81
CA LYS A 104 1.44 7.02 5.35
C LYS A 104 0.76 6.45 6.61
N LEU A 105 0.39 5.18 6.60
CA LEU A 105 -0.18 4.48 7.77
C LEU A 105 0.73 4.55 8.98
N ARG A 106 2.02 4.27 8.79
CA ARG A 106 3.01 4.32 9.86
C ARG A 106 3.11 5.70 10.49
N LEU A 107 3.09 6.75 9.67
CA LEU A 107 3.11 8.13 10.15
C LEU A 107 1.82 8.46 10.91
N CYS A 108 0.65 8.06 10.42
CA CYS A 108 -0.63 8.24 11.12
C CYS A 108 -0.63 7.56 12.48
N THR A 109 -0.15 6.31 12.54
CA THR A 109 -0.05 5.56 13.79
C THR A 109 0.91 6.24 14.77
N ARG A 110 2.08 6.69 14.31
CA ARG A 110 3.01 7.48 15.13
C ARG A 110 2.37 8.76 15.65
N LEU A 111 1.69 9.51 14.78
CA LEU A 111 0.95 10.71 15.16
C LEU A 111 -0.08 10.41 16.26
N SER A 112 -0.75 9.26 16.22
CA SER A 112 -1.72 8.85 17.26
C SER A 112 -1.09 8.50 18.62
N TYR A 113 0.14 7.99 18.63
CA TYR A 113 0.88 7.75 19.86
C TYR A 113 1.40 9.06 20.43
N ILE A 114 1.94 9.88 19.54
CA ILE A 114 2.45 11.21 19.84
C ILE A 114 1.27 11.99 20.43
N SER A 115 0.10 12.12 19.80
CA SER A 115 -1.03 12.95 20.30
C SER A 115 -1.53 12.65 21.73
N LYS A 116 -1.09 11.58 22.37
CA LYS A 116 -1.37 11.24 23.78
C LYS A 116 -0.34 11.80 24.77
N LEU A 117 0.80 12.28 24.29
CA LEU A 117 1.86 12.88 25.09
C LEU A 117 1.60 14.39 25.26
N PRO A 118 2.05 15.00 26.36
CA PRO A 118 1.90 16.43 26.61
C PRO A 118 2.94 17.22 25.82
N PHE A 119 2.68 17.48 24.55
CA PHE A 119 3.47 18.42 23.75
C PHE A 119 2.58 19.47 23.10
N ASP A 120 3.24 20.50 22.60
CA ASP A 120 2.63 21.58 21.85
C ASP A 120 2.02 21.07 20.54
N ASP A 121 0.76 21.44 20.26
CA ASP A 121 0.01 21.10 19.04
C ASP A 121 0.83 21.37 17.76
N ASN A 122 1.74 22.34 17.78
CA ASN A 122 2.67 22.64 16.69
C ASN A 122 3.51 21.43 16.22
N VAL A 123 3.89 20.53 17.14
CA VAL A 123 4.64 19.31 16.80
C VAL A 123 3.75 18.32 16.04
N GLY A 124 2.47 18.23 16.41
CA GLY A 124 1.49 17.39 15.72
C GLY A 124 1.24 17.87 14.28
N GLU A 125 1.14 19.18 14.08
CA GLU A 125 0.96 19.79 12.76
C GLU A 125 2.16 19.55 11.83
N ILE A 126 3.38 19.70 12.33
CA ILE A 126 4.60 19.40 11.56
C ILE A 126 4.59 17.95 11.09
N ILE A 127 4.30 16.99 11.97
CA ILE A 127 4.25 15.57 11.60
C ILE A 127 3.14 15.30 10.58
N ALA A 128 1.95 15.89 10.78
CA ALA A 128 0.84 15.76 9.86
C ALA A 128 1.15 16.27 8.45
N SER A 129 1.96 17.33 8.33
CA SER A 129 2.40 17.86 7.03
C SER A 129 3.26 16.91 6.20
N PHE A 130 3.88 15.89 6.82
CA PHE A 130 4.63 14.85 6.10
C PHE A 130 3.75 13.69 5.62
N ILE A 131 2.46 13.69 5.97
CA ILE A 131 1.50 12.64 5.57
C ILE A 131 0.78 13.01 4.28
N VAL A 132 0.58 14.32 4.06
CA VAL A 132 -0.07 14.92 2.88
C VAL A 132 0.92 14.97 1.72
#